data_AF-A0A559SSW4-F1
#
_entry.id   AF-A0A559SSW4-F1
#
_cell.length_a   1.000
_cell.length_b   1.000
_cell.length_c   1.000
_cell.angle_alpha   90.00
_cell.angle_beta   90.00
_cell.angle_gamma   90.00
#
_symmetry.space_group_name_H-M   'P 1'
#
loop_
_entity.id
_entity.type
_entity.pdbx_description
1 polymer ?
#
loop_
_entity_poly.entity_id
_entity_poly.type
_entity_poly.pdbx_seq_one_letter_code
_entity_poly.pdbx_strand_id
1 'polypeptide(L)'
;MDDKAGKSDLYLCEIVAMEQSYAAELFWLRTKSKRYIDKFASLLGAYRNKILALDHHAAIATGRLRAKRECKGRPISIQDAMIATISRSDAGDTRHKRFRRA
;
A
#
# COMPACT_ATOMS: atom_id res chain seq x y z
N MET A 1 -34.20 -1.91 -12.01
CA MET A 1 -33.19 -2.92 -11.59
C MET A 1 -31.85 -2.24 -11.78
N ASP A 2 -31.43 -1.48 -10.77
CA ASP A 2 -30.29 -0.57 -10.85
C ASP A 2 -29.16 -1.13 -9.98
N ASP A 3 -28.29 -1.91 -10.63
CA ASP A 3 -27.09 -2.49 -10.01
C ASP A 3 -25.97 -1.43 -9.99
N LYS A 4 -26.10 -0.42 -9.13
CA LYS A 4 -24.98 0.49 -8.79
C LYS A 4 -24.15 -0.10 -7.66
N ALA A 5 -23.50 -1.24 -7.92
CA ALA A 5 -22.38 -1.67 -7.12
C ALA A 5 -21.26 -0.63 -7.33
N GLY A 6 -21.16 0.34 -6.41
CA GLY A 6 -20.09 1.33 -6.40
C GLY A 6 -18.76 0.60 -6.42
N LYS A 7 -18.02 0.67 -7.54
CA LYS A 7 -16.63 0.22 -7.61
C LYS A 7 -15.86 1.01 -6.56
N SER A 8 -15.58 0.40 -5.42
CA SER A 8 -14.72 0.99 -4.40
C SER A 8 -13.33 1.18 -5.01
N ASP A 9 -12.86 2.41 -5.07
CA ASP A 9 -11.47 2.75 -5.43
C ASP A 9 -10.53 2.39 -4.29
N LEU A 10 -10.38 1.08 -4.07
CA LEU A 10 -9.43 0.51 -3.13
C LEU A 10 -8.10 0.28 -3.83
N TYR A 11 -7.03 0.61 -3.11
CA TYR A 11 -5.65 0.47 -3.54
C TYR A 11 -4.85 -0.34 -2.52
N LEU A 12 -3.82 -1.02 -2.99
CA LEU A 12 -2.90 -1.78 -2.15
C LEU A 12 -1.56 -1.04 -2.07
N CYS A 13 -1.00 -0.84 -0.88
CA CYS A 13 0.34 -0.29 -0.75
C CYS A 13 1.39 -1.37 -1.01
N GLU A 14 2.50 -1.02 -1.66
CA GLU A 14 3.61 -1.95 -1.93
C GLU A 14 4.22 -2.53 -0.64
N ILE A 15 4.20 -1.78 0.46
CA ILE A 15 4.61 -2.26 1.79
C ILE A 15 3.72 -3.41 2.28
N VAL A 16 2.41 -3.30 2.07
CA VAL A 16 1.45 -4.36 2.44
C VAL A 16 1.65 -5.58 1.52
N ALA A 17 1.92 -5.37 0.23
CA ALA A 17 2.26 -6.47 -0.66
C ALA A 17 3.54 -7.21 -0.21
N MET A 18 4.56 -6.47 0.22
CA MET A 18 5.79 -7.03 0.79
C MET A 18 5.53 -7.84 2.06
N GLU A 19 4.71 -7.32 2.99
CA GLU A 19 4.33 -8.04 4.22
C GLU A 19 3.57 -9.35 3.92
N GLN A 20 2.62 -9.31 2.99
CA GLN A 20 1.84 -10.48 2.58
C GLN A 20 2.72 -11.52 1.87
N SER A 21 3.67 -11.08 1.04
CA SER A 21 4.65 -11.96 0.41
C SER A 21 5.53 -12.65 1.45
N TYR A 22 6.03 -11.91 2.45
CA TYR A 22 6.83 -12.46 3.54
C TYR A 22 6.06 -13.53 4.32
N ALA A 23 4.81 -13.25 4.71
CA ALA A 23 3.99 -14.19 5.45
C ALA A 23 3.66 -15.46 4.63
N ALA A 24 3.38 -15.32 3.33
CA ALA A 24 3.14 -16.44 2.43
C ALA A 24 4.39 -17.32 2.29
N GLU A 25 5.56 -16.71 2.12
CA GLU A 25 6.85 -17.42 2.00
C GLU A 25 7.21 -18.14 3.30
N LEU A 26 7.07 -17.46 4.45
CA LEU A 26 7.34 -18.05 5.75
C LEU A 26 6.46 -19.29 6.01
N PHE A 27 5.19 -19.24 5.62
CA PHE A 27 4.30 -20.38 5.74
C PHE A 27 4.68 -21.52 4.81
N TRP A 28 5.04 -21.22 3.55
CA TRP A 28 5.53 -22.21 2.60
C TRP A 28 6.79 -22.91 3.13
N LEU A 29 7.78 -22.16 3.62
CA LEU A 29 9.03 -22.71 4.13
C LEU A 29 8.79 -23.70 5.29
N ARG A 30 7.82 -23.38 6.17
CA ARG A 30 7.45 -24.21 7.33
C ARG A 30 6.61 -25.44 6.98
N THR A 31 5.69 -25.33 6.03
CA THR A 31 4.62 -26.33 5.82
C THR A 31 4.66 -27.03 4.48
N LYS A 32 5.41 -26.49 3.51
CA LYS A 32 5.38 -26.89 2.10
C LYS A 32 3.97 -26.84 1.49
N SER A 33 3.10 -25.98 2.01
CA SER A 33 1.77 -25.71 1.44
C SER A 33 1.77 -24.39 0.68
N LYS A 34 1.33 -24.42 -0.59
CA LYS A 34 1.27 -23.24 -1.47
C LYS A 34 0.03 -22.37 -1.24
N ARG A 35 -0.88 -22.76 -0.35
CA ARG A 35 -2.18 -22.12 -0.12
C ARG A 35 -2.11 -20.59 -0.03
N TYR A 36 -1.16 -20.03 0.71
CA TYR A 36 -1.05 -18.58 0.87
C TYR A 36 -0.29 -17.90 -0.26
N ILE A 37 0.62 -18.59 -0.94
CA ILE A 37 1.24 -18.10 -2.19
C ILE A 37 0.15 -17.91 -3.25
N ASP A 38 -0.71 -18.92 -3.44
CA ASP A 38 -1.76 -18.88 -4.48
C ASP A 38 -2.81 -17.79 -4.17
N LYS A 39 -3.17 -17.63 -2.89
CA LYS A 39 -4.04 -16.53 -2.44
C LYS A 39 -3.40 -15.17 -2.64
N PHE A 40 -2.11 -15.02 -2.34
CA PHE A 40 -1.38 -13.78 -2.55
C PHE A 40 -1.28 -13.43 -4.03
N ALA A 41 -0.99 -14.39 -4.90
CA ALA A 41 -1.00 -14.20 -6.36
C ALA A 41 -2.39 -13.73 -6.85
N SER A 42 -3.46 -14.33 -6.34
CA SER A 42 -4.84 -13.91 -6.66
C SER A 42 -5.13 -12.47 -6.21
N LEU A 43 -4.65 -12.08 -5.02
CA LEU A 43 -4.76 -10.71 -4.51
C LEU A 43 -4.02 -9.71 -5.43
N LEU A 44 -2.79 -10.01 -5.83
CA LEU A 44 -2.03 -9.16 -6.76
C LEU A 44 -2.73 -9.00 -8.11
N GLY A 45 -3.37 -10.08 -8.60
CA GLY A 45 -4.22 -10.02 -9.80
C GLY A 45 -5.41 -9.08 -9.64
N ALA A 46 -6.11 -9.14 -8.51
CA ALA A 46 -7.27 -8.29 -8.22
C ALA A 46 -6.91 -6.79 -8.09
N TYR A 47 -5.70 -6.48 -7.63
CA TYR A 47 -5.19 -5.11 -7.48
C TYR A 47 -4.25 -4.69 -8.62
N ARG A 48 -4.26 -5.38 -9.76
CA ARG A 48 -3.43 -5.00 -10.91
C ARG A 48 -3.67 -3.54 -11.29
N ASN A 49 -2.60 -2.76 -11.43
CA ASN A 49 -2.61 -1.31 -11.68
C ASN A 49 -3.22 -0.46 -10.55
N LYS A 50 -3.47 -1.05 -9.38
CA LYS A 50 -3.93 -0.38 -8.14
C LYS A 50 -2.99 -0.63 -6.97
N ILE A 51 -1.73 -0.94 -7.27
CA ILE A 51 -0.66 -1.06 -6.27
C ILE A 51 0.10 0.27 -6.26
N LEU A 52 0.10 0.94 -5.11
CA LEU A 52 0.79 2.20 -4.90
C LEU A 52 2.24 1.94 -4.49
N ALA A 53 3.17 2.46 -5.29
CA ALA A 53 4.60 2.23 -5.11
C ALA A 53 5.18 3.07 -3.96
N LEU A 54 6.22 2.53 -3.30
CA LEU A 54 7.11 3.36 -2.47
C LEU A 54 8.15 4.03 -3.36
N ASP A 55 7.80 5.18 -3.93
CA ASP A 55 8.74 5.96 -4.72
C ASP A 55 9.74 6.77 -3.85
N HIS A 56 10.70 7.42 -4.51
CA HIS A 56 11.71 8.23 -3.84
C HIS A 56 11.10 9.38 -3.00
N HIS A 57 10.01 9.97 -3.46
CA HIS A 57 9.33 11.06 -2.75
C HIS A 57 8.65 10.55 -1.47
N ALA A 58 7.95 9.41 -1.55
CA ALA A 58 7.34 8.74 -0.40
C ALA A 58 8.39 8.28 0.62
N ALA A 59 9.55 7.81 0.16
CA ALA A 59 10.67 7.45 1.04
C ALA A 59 11.20 8.67 1.84
N ILE A 60 11.45 9.80 1.17
CA ILE A 60 11.86 11.05 1.84
C ILE A 60 10.78 11.54 2.82
N ALA A 61 9.51 11.52 2.38
CA ALA A 61 8.39 11.91 3.23
C ALA A 61 8.26 11.03 4.48
N THR A 62 8.59 9.73 4.37
CA THR A 62 8.58 8.78 5.48
C THR A 62 9.59 9.17 6.55
N GLY A 63 10.84 9.46 6.15
CA GLY A 63 11.87 9.93 7.08
C GLY A 63 11.44 11.20 7.82
N ARG A 64 10.89 12.17 7.09
CA ARG A 64 10.37 13.43 7.66
C ARG A 64 9.21 13.20 8.62
N LEU A 65 8.27 12.31 8.28
CA LEU A 65 7.13 11.97 9.12
C LEU A 65 7.60 11.33 10.44
N ARG A 66 8.53 10.38 10.36
CA ARG A 66 9.09 9.70 11.54
C ARG A 66 9.79 10.69 12.48
N ALA A 67 10.69 11.52 11.97
CA ALA A 67 11.38 12.52 12.78
C ALA A 67 10.41 13.46 13.51
N LYS A 68 9.35 13.92 12.82
CA LYS A 68 8.30 14.76 13.42
C LYS A 68 7.49 14.05 14.49
N ARG A 69 7.25 12.74 14.34
CA ARG A 69 6.52 11.90 15.31
C ARG A 69 7.36 11.63 16.55
N GLU A 70 8.63 11.29 16.36
CA GLU A 70 9.62 11.09 17.42
C GLU A 70 9.75 12.33 18.31
N CYS A 71 9.98 13.49 17.69
CA CYS A 71 10.11 14.77 18.39
C CYS A 71 8.88 15.13 19.26
N LYS A 72 7.70 14.62 18.91
CA LYS A 72 6.45 14.84 19.65
C LYS A 72 6.20 13.79 20.74
N GLY A 73 7.15 12.87 20.99
CA GLY A 73 6.98 11.76 21.94
C GLY A 73 5.91 10.75 21.49
N ARG A 74 5.62 10.67 20.18
CA ARG A 74 4.60 9.77 19.61
C ARG A 74 5.21 8.94 18.46
N PRO A 75 6.17 8.06 18.76
CA PRO A 75 6.86 7.27 17.74
C PRO A 75 5.86 6.47 16.90
N ILE A 76 6.21 6.24 15.64
CA ILE A 76 5.47 5.40 14.70
C ILE A 76 6.43 4.38 14.11
N SER A 77 5.93 3.16 13.86
CA SER A 77 6.72 2.13 13.19
C SER A 77 7.16 2.59 11.80
N ILE A 78 8.24 2.00 11.27
CA ILE A 78 8.73 2.33 9.94
C ILE A 78 7.68 2.00 8.88
N GLN A 79 7.06 0.82 8.96
CA GLN A 79 6.05 0.34 8.01
C GLN A 79 4.81 1.21 8.02
N ASP A 80 4.27 1.56 9.19
CA ASP A 80 3.11 2.45 9.28
C ASP A 80 3.41 3.83 8.70
N ALA A 81 4.63 4.34 8.92
CA ALA A 81 5.06 5.61 8.34
C ALA A 81 5.15 5.55 6.81
N MET A 82 5.63 4.44 6.24
CA MET A 82 5.67 4.23 4.79
C MET A 82 4.26 4.14 4.20
N ILE A 83 3.36 3.38 4.82
CA ILE A 83 1.96 3.26 4.36
C ILE A 83 1.26 4.64 4.39
N ALA A 84 1.47 5.41 5.46
CA ALA A 84 0.87 6.74 5.62
C ALA A 84 1.33 7.74 4.54
N THR A 85 2.59 7.64 4.09
CA THR A 85 3.15 8.56 3.09
C THR A 85 2.81 8.17 1.67
N ILE A 86 2.75 6.88 1.35
CA ILE A 86 2.25 6.37 0.07
C ILE A 86 0.80 6.81 -0.13
N SER A 87 -0.06 6.55 0.87
CA SER A 87 -1.48 6.93 0.86
C SER A 87 -1.69 8.44 0.69
N ARG A 88 -0.79 9.26 1.26
CA ARG A 88 -0.86 10.73 1.17
C ARG A 88 -0.34 11.27 -0.17
N SER A 89 0.60 10.59 -0.81
CA SER A 89 1.18 11.01 -2.09
C SER A 89 0.22 10.75 -3.25
N ASP A 90 -0.51 9.63 -3.21
CA ASP A 90 -1.50 9.28 -4.23
C ASP A 90 -2.75 10.20 -4.21
N ALA A 91 -3.16 10.65 -3.01
CA ALA A 91 -4.20 11.67 -2.84
C ALA A 91 -3.79 13.07 -3.36
N GLY A 92 -2.50 13.27 -3.68
CA GLY A 92 -1.97 14.46 -4.35
C GLY A 92 -2.00 14.34 -5.88
N ASP A 93 -1.61 13.18 -6.43
CA ASP A 93 -1.58 12.94 -7.88
C ASP A 93 -2.99 12.87 -8.50
N THR A 94 -3.95 12.27 -7.79
CA THR A 94 -5.36 12.27 -8.22
C THR A 94 -6.00 13.66 -8.27
N ARG A 95 -5.53 14.62 -7.46
CA ARG A 95 -5.97 16.02 -7.53
C ARG A 95 -5.38 16.78 -8.73
N HIS A 96 -4.17 16.45 -9.16
CA HIS A 96 -3.56 17.08 -10.34
C HIS A 96 -4.13 16.57 -11.67
N LYS A 97 -4.57 15.32 -11.75
CA LYS A 97 -5.18 14.76 -12.97
C LYS A 97 -6.64 15.17 -13.20
N ARG A 98 -7.34 15.67 -12.17
CA ARG A 98 -8.71 16.20 -12.31
C ARG A 98 -8.80 17.63 -12.87
N PHE A 99 -7.70 18.39 -12.90
CA PHE A 99 -7.67 19.78 -13.41
C PHE A 99 -7.24 19.93 -14.88
N ARG A 100 -6.97 18.83 -15.59
CA ARG A 100 -6.62 18.83 -17.03
C ARG A 100 -7.73 18.30 -17.95
N ARG A 101 -8.94 18.14 -17.43
CA ARG A 101 -10.16 17.82 -18.19
C ARG A 101 -11.28 18.77 -17.74
N ALA A 102 -11.15 20.04 -18.11
CA ALA A 102 -12.22 21.02 -18.12
C ALA A 102 -12.02 21.90 -19.35
#